data_AF-A0A523QFX6-F1
#
_entry.id   AF-A0A523QFX6-F1
#
_cell.length_a   1.000
_cell.length_b   1.000
_cell.length_c   1.000
_cell.angle_alpha   90.00
_cell.angle_beta   90.00
_cell.angle_gamma   90.00
#
_symmetry.space_group_name_H-M   'P 1'
#
loop_
_entity.id
_entity.type
_entity.pdbx_description
1 polymer ?
#
loop_
_entity_poly.entity_id
_entity_poly.type
_entity_poly.pdbx_seq_one_letter_code
_entity_poly.pdbx_strand_id
1 'polypeptide(L)' 'NGVFSYAMPKAGWWAFAALNEASWTIKGPHGEDKSVEIGAVYWIRTRDMK' A
#
# COMPACT_ATOMS: atom_id res chain seq x y z
N ASN A 1 7.60 14.54 4.07
CA ASN A 1 8.92 13.92 3.79
C ASN A 1 8.85 12.49 3.29
N GLY A 2 7.72 11.77 3.40
CA GLY A 2 7.56 10.47 2.73
C GLY A 2 8.54 9.37 3.20
N VAL A 3 9.05 9.46 4.43
CA VAL A 3 9.98 8.48 4.99
C VAL A 3 9.23 7.55 5.94
N PHE A 4 9.41 6.25 5.75
CA PHE A 4 8.78 5.20 6.54
C PHE A 4 9.83 4.20 7.01
N SER A 5 9.70 3.71 8.24
CA SER A 5 10.55 2.67 8.82
C SER A 5 9.68 1.51 9.29
N TYR A 6 10.01 0.29 8.87
CA TYR A 6 9.30 -0.93 9.23
C TYR A 6 10.31 -2.09 9.25
N ALA A 7 9.99 -3.14 10.00
CA ALA A 7 10.83 -4.33 10.14
C ALA A 7 9.98 -5.59 10.12
N MET A 8 10.58 -6.72 9.74
CA MET A 8 9.91 -8.01 9.62
C MET A 8 10.43 -8.96 10.70
N PRO A 9 9.78 -9.04 11.89
CA PRO A 9 10.29 -9.79 13.03
C PRO A 9 10.22 -11.32 12.88
N LYS A 10 9.54 -11.82 11.84
CA LYS A 10 9.37 -13.25 11.56
C LYS A 10 9.48 -13.52 10.06
N ALA A 11 9.91 -14.74 9.71
CA ALA A 11 9.82 -15.23 8.35
C ALA A 11 8.36 -15.23 7.85
N GLY A 12 8.20 -15.01 6.56
CA GLY A 12 6.89 -14.92 5.93
C GLY A 12 6.81 -13.86 4.84
N TRP A 13 5.61 -13.68 4.31
CA TRP A 13 5.30 -12.59 3.39
C TRP A 13 4.80 -11.38 4.15
N TRP A 14 5.38 -10.23 3.82
CA TRP A 14 5.00 -8.93 4.34
C TRP A 14 4.68 -8.01 3.17
N ALA A 15 3.70 -7.13 3.38
CA ALA A 15 3.37 -6.06 2.46
C ALA A 15 3.41 -4.72 3.20
N PHE A 16 3.82 -3.69 2.47
CA PHE A 16 3.69 -2.31 2.91
C PHE A 16 3.02 -1.52 1.79
N ALA A 17 1.99 -0.77 2.14
CA ALA A 17 1.22 0.06 1.23
C ALA A 17 1.38 1.53 1.63
N ALA A 18 2.04 2.31 0.79
CA ALA A 18 2.08 3.77 0.92
C ALA A 18 0.98 4.37 0.04
N LEU A 19 -0.16 4.65 0.67
CA LEU A 19 -1.38 5.08 0.00
C LEU A 19 -1.63 6.56 0.24
N ASN A 20 -2.08 7.27 -0.79
CA ASN A 20 -2.56 8.64 -0.73
C ASN A 20 -3.86 8.75 -1.53
N GLU A 21 -4.65 9.77 -1.23
CA GLU A 21 -5.83 10.09 -2.03
C GLU A 21 -5.41 10.94 -3.24
N ALA A 22 -5.94 10.60 -4.41
CA ALA A 22 -5.74 11.37 -5.62
C ALA A 22 -6.56 12.67 -5.58
N SER A 23 -6.16 13.67 -6.35
CA SER A 23 -6.94 14.90 -6.50
C SER A 23 -8.18 14.75 -7.40
N TRP A 24 -8.41 13.55 -7.96
CA TRP A 24 -9.52 13.25 -8.86
C TRP A 24 -10.34 12.06 -8.38
N THR A 25 -11.54 11.96 -8.91
CA THR A 25 -12.48 10.87 -8.67
C THR A 25 -12.73 10.07 -9.94
N ILE A 26 -13.25 8.85 -9.78
CA ILE A 26 -13.75 8.03 -10.89
C ILE A 26 -15.22 7.64 -10.65
N LYS A 27 -15.95 7.35 -11.72
CA LYS A 27 -17.33 6.86 -11.61
C LYS A 27 -17.35 5.43 -11.09
N GLY A 28 -18.09 5.22 -10.01
CA GLY A 28 -18.39 3.90 -9.46
C GLY A 28 -19.41 3.13 -10.30
N PRO A 29 -19.66 1.86 -9.96
CA PRO A 29 -20.60 1.00 -10.69
C PRO A 29 -22.04 1.54 -10.78
N HIS A 30 -22.42 2.47 -9.88
CA HIS A 30 -23.75 3.08 -9.86
C HIS A 30 -23.72 4.56 -10.33
N GLY A 31 -22.62 5.01 -10.94
CA GLY A 31 -22.48 6.35 -11.52
C GLY A 31 -22.12 7.46 -10.53
N GLU A 32 -21.91 7.13 -9.25
CA GLU A 32 -21.44 8.07 -8.24
C GLU A 32 -19.93 8.33 -8.36
N ASP A 33 -19.46 9.52 -7.98
CA ASP A 33 -18.03 9.78 -7.90
C ASP A 33 -17.42 9.09 -6.68
N LYS A 34 -16.30 8.41 -6.87
CA LYS A 34 -15.51 7.73 -5.84
C LYS A 34 -14.09 8.29 -5.80
N SER A 35 -13.57 8.49 -4.59
CA SER A 35 -12.15 8.79 -4.38
C SER A 35 -11.25 7.73 -4.97
N VAL A 36 -10.14 8.17 -5.56
CA VAL A 36 -9.11 7.27 -6.09
C VAL A 36 -7.96 7.21 -5.09
N GLU A 37 -7.55 6.00 -4.74
CA GLU A 37 -6.33 5.77 -3.98
C GLU A 37 -5.15 5.61 -4.95
N ILE A 38 -4.14 6.46 -4.78
CA ILE A 38 -2.87 6.39 -5.50
C ILE A 38 -1.76 6.01 -4.53
N GLY A 39 -0.97 5.02 -4.89
CA GLY A 39 0.06 4.54 -4.00
C GLY A 39 0.95 3.49 -4.64
N ALA A 40 1.94 3.07 -3.87
CA ALA A 40 2.78 1.95 -4.21
C ALA A 40 2.64 0.89 -3.12
N VAL A 41 2.54 -0.36 -3.56
CA VAL A 41 2.65 -1.53 -2.71
C VAL A 41 3.91 -2.27 -3.10
N TYR A 42 4.68 -2.72 -2.12
CA TYR A 42 5.74 -3.68 -2.36
C TYR A 42 5.61 -4.86 -1.40
N TRP A 43 6.07 -6.01 -1.89
CA TRP A 43 6.00 -7.29 -1.21
C TRP A 43 7.39 -7.77 -0.87
N ILE A 44 7.55 -8.29 0.34
CA ILE A 44 8.82 -8.83 0.80
C ILE A 44 8.58 -10.22 1.36
N ARG A 45 9.39 -11.18 0.91
CA ARG A 45 9.47 -12.50 1.50
C ARG A 45 10.66 -12.56 2.45
N THR A 46 10.40 -12.43 3.74
CA THR A 46 11.40 -12.54 4.79
C THR A 46 11.67 -14.01 5.09
N ARG A 47 12.95 -14.36 5.28
CA ARG A 47 13.39 -15.69 5.70
C ARG A 47 13.93 -15.62 7.12
N ASP A 48 13.99 -16.75 7.81
CA ASP A 48 14.58 -16.80 9.15
C ASP A 48 16.04 -16.34 9.11
N MET A 49 16.43 -15.60 10.15
CA MET A 49 17.81 -15.24 10.38
C MET A 49 18.57 -16.51 10.79
N LYS A 50 19.70 -16.77 10.13
CA LYS A 50 20.64 -17.83 10.51
C LYS A 50 21.81 -17.23 11.27
#